data_AF-A0A485KMP2-F1
#
_entry.id   AF-A0A485KMP2-F1
#
_cell.length_a   1.000
_cell.length_b   1.000
_cell.length_c   1.000
_cell.angle_alpha   90.00
_cell.angle_beta   90.00
_cell.angle_gamma   90.00
#
_symmetry.space_group_name_H-M   'P 1'
#
loop_
_entity.id
_entity.type
_entity.pdbx_description
1 polymer ?
#
loop_
_entity_poly.entity_id
_entity_poly.type
_entity_poly.pdbx_seq_one_letter_code
_entity_poly.pdbx_strand_id
1 'polypeptide(L)'
;MLDDVVHVRTFNDFGFECRGIFASVDLPQGTRVWHISPGELLEIYTKADILAHPEKDTLIMYSYMRDDDGADASILSSLKYAVEFDSTLDASKDPSFYFNHSCAPNCWFNNDDTITTRRDVKQGEQLTYDYACTETESSLHYGMQCLCGAATCRGVLTFSQWRNRAFIMANQGHVSQYIARKHAENGWSDPRVEVRHKGDKAAKGLFARLQPDAAIAAGDTVLVFSGKIVHGDDMTVGISKREFEMSLQVAPRHWQIPAWKGDDVIETPDYVNHSCDPSCGMKDSVTVMAIRDIAPGDEITIDYAMVNDGAIAAMTSTGSDAFDCECGSANCRGQITPTDWQLPELQARIGDYFSPFVKDLVRKSQISSP
;
A
#
# COMPACT_ATOMS: atom_id res chain seq x y z
N MET A 1 0.09 -26.08 -3.21
CA MET A 1 -0.48 -27.46 -3.13
C MET A 1 -0.93 -27.89 -1.73
N LEU A 2 -2.01 -28.68 -1.68
CA LEU A 2 -2.55 -29.27 -0.44
C LEU A 2 -1.85 -30.59 -0.08
N ASP A 3 -1.64 -30.83 1.22
CA ASP A 3 -1.11 -32.11 1.72
C ASP A 3 -2.23 -33.18 1.72
N ASP A 4 -1.88 -34.48 1.66
CA ASP A 4 -2.83 -35.60 1.55
C ASP A 4 -3.72 -35.84 2.79
N VAL A 5 -3.47 -35.08 3.86
CA VAL A 5 -4.22 -35.09 5.11
C VAL A 5 -5.48 -34.20 5.08
N VAL A 6 -5.76 -33.55 3.95
CA VAL A 6 -6.95 -32.72 3.74
C VAL A 6 -7.67 -33.07 2.44
N HIS A 7 -8.91 -32.64 2.29
CA HIS A 7 -9.68 -32.78 1.05
C HIS A 7 -10.61 -31.58 0.86
N VAL A 8 -10.99 -31.33 -0.39
CA VAL A 8 -12.00 -30.34 -0.74
C VAL A 8 -13.38 -30.98 -0.70
N ARG A 9 -14.35 -30.27 -0.13
CA ARG A 9 -15.74 -30.70 -0.07
C ARG A 9 -16.68 -29.52 -0.32
N THR A 10 -17.80 -29.81 -0.99
CA THR A 10 -18.93 -28.88 -1.11
C THR A 10 -19.75 -28.87 0.18
N PHE A 11 -20.17 -27.69 0.64
CA PHE A 11 -21.00 -27.50 1.83
C PHE A 11 -21.97 -26.32 1.64
N ASN A 12 -22.92 -26.13 2.56
CA ASN A 12 -23.98 -25.11 2.43
C ASN A 12 -24.31 -24.46 3.79
N ASP A 13 -23.28 -24.19 4.59
CA ASP A 13 -23.47 -23.65 5.95
C ASP A 13 -23.85 -22.16 5.92
N PHE A 14 -23.65 -21.49 4.78
CA PHE A 14 -23.91 -20.06 4.58
C PHE A 14 -25.22 -19.77 3.82
N GLY A 15 -26.02 -20.80 3.53
CA GLY A 15 -27.27 -20.66 2.78
C GLY A 15 -27.10 -20.61 1.25
N PHE A 16 -25.88 -20.86 0.77
CA PHE A 16 -25.55 -21.11 -0.63
C PHE A 16 -24.45 -22.17 -0.74
N GLU A 17 -24.32 -22.80 -1.90
CA GLU A 17 -23.28 -23.80 -2.15
C GLU A 17 -21.88 -23.17 -2.10
N CYS A 18 -20.99 -23.75 -1.29
CA CYS A 18 -19.61 -23.33 -1.10
C CYS A 18 -18.67 -24.51 -1.26
N ARG A 19 -17.39 -24.24 -1.56
CA ARG A 19 -16.31 -25.22 -1.45
C ARG A 19 -15.38 -24.82 -0.32
N GLY A 20 -14.83 -25.82 0.36
CA GLY A 20 -13.90 -25.60 1.46
C GLY A 20 -12.96 -26.78 1.64
N ILE A 21 -11.87 -26.55 2.36
CA ILE A 21 -10.88 -27.56 2.71
C ILE A 21 -11.22 -28.12 4.09
N PHE A 22 -11.22 -29.44 4.22
CA PHE A 22 -11.58 -30.15 5.45
C PHE A 22 -10.50 -31.16 5.83
N ALA A 23 -10.32 -31.37 7.13
CA ALA A 23 -9.40 -32.37 7.65
C ALA A 23 -9.88 -33.79 7.28
N SER A 24 -9.02 -34.59 6.64
CA SER A 24 -9.33 -35.98 6.29
C SER A 24 -9.14 -36.95 7.47
N VAL A 25 -8.36 -36.53 8.46
CA VAL A 25 -8.02 -37.27 9.69
C VAL A 25 -7.94 -36.28 10.86
N ASP A 26 -7.81 -36.77 12.09
CA ASP A 26 -7.43 -35.90 13.23
C ASP A 26 -6.01 -35.35 12.99
N LEU A 27 -5.88 -34.02 13.03
CA LEU A 27 -4.62 -33.30 12.80
C LEU A 27 -4.15 -32.68 14.12
N PRO A 28 -2.98 -33.09 14.65
CA PRO A 28 -2.36 -32.40 15.77
C PRO A 28 -2.07 -30.92 15.45
N GLN A 29 -1.90 -30.10 16.48
CA GLN A 29 -1.35 -28.76 16.31
C GLN A 29 0.01 -28.79 15.57
N GLY A 30 0.20 -27.86 14.63
CA GLY A 30 1.43 -27.72 13.85
C GLY A 30 1.48 -28.60 12.60
N THR A 31 0.46 -29.41 12.32
CA THR A 31 0.37 -30.19 11.09
C THR A 31 0.27 -29.27 9.88
N ARG A 32 1.14 -29.49 8.89
CA ARG A 32 1.09 -28.78 7.61
C ARG A 32 -0.07 -29.30 6.76
N VAL A 33 -0.80 -28.38 6.14
CA VAL A 33 -2.00 -28.67 5.35
C VAL A 33 -1.93 -28.10 3.94
N TRP A 34 -1.06 -27.10 3.74
CA TRP A 34 -0.72 -26.56 2.43
C TRP A 34 0.72 -26.09 2.41
N HIS A 35 1.35 -26.18 1.24
CA HIS A 35 2.64 -25.60 0.94
C HIS A 35 2.74 -25.18 -0.52
N ILE A 36 3.59 -24.20 -0.82
CA ILE A 36 3.93 -23.87 -2.20
C ILE A 36 4.77 -25.01 -2.82
N SER A 37 4.43 -25.41 -4.04
CA SER A 37 5.18 -26.42 -4.78
C SER A 37 6.42 -25.82 -5.47
N PRO A 38 7.57 -26.53 -5.49
CA PRO A 38 8.72 -26.09 -6.28
C PRO A 38 8.37 -25.99 -7.77
N GLY A 39 8.50 -24.79 -8.35
CA GLY A 39 8.22 -24.54 -9.76
C GLY A 39 6.73 -24.32 -10.10
N GLU A 40 5.87 -24.15 -9.09
CA GLU A 40 4.49 -23.72 -9.27
C GLU A 40 4.46 -22.35 -9.99
N LEU A 41 3.88 -22.31 -11.19
CA LEU A 41 3.65 -21.08 -11.93
C LEU A 41 2.35 -20.49 -11.39
N LEU A 42 2.46 -19.46 -10.56
CA LEU A 42 1.31 -18.71 -10.07
C LEU A 42 0.75 -17.86 -11.22
N GLU A 43 -0.58 -17.85 -11.34
CA GLU A 43 -1.30 -17.00 -12.27
C GLU A 43 -1.47 -15.63 -11.60
N ILE A 44 -0.81 -14.63 -12.18
CA ILE A 44 -0.56 -13.38 -11.50
C ILE A 44 -1.20 -12.24 -12.27
N TYR A 45 -1.84 -11.33 -11.55
CA TYR A 45 -2.56 -10.20 -12.12
C TYR A 45 -2.34 -8.92 -11.34
N THR A 46 -2.39 -7.78 -12.05
CA THR A 46 -2.71 -6.50 -11.41
C THR A 46 -4.21 -6.38 -11.18
N LYS A 47 -4.61 -5.47 -10.30
CA LYS A 47 -5.99 -5.09 -10.03
C LYS A 47 -6.65 -4.56 -11.29
N ALA A 48 -5.91 -3.77 -12.08
CA ALA A 48 -6.39 -3.27 -13.37
C ALA A 48 -6.70 -4.42 -14.33
N ASP A 49 -5.81 -5.43 -14.42
CA ASP A 49 -6.02 -6.61 -15.26
C ASP A 49 -7.27 -7.37 -14.83
N ILE A 50 -7.43 -7.64 -13.53
CA ILE A 50 -8.61 -8.34 -12.99
C ILE A 50 -9.88 -7.56 -13.30
N LEU A 51 -9.91 -6.26 -13.01
CA LEU A 51 -11.12 -5.44 -13.17
C LEU A 51 -11.51 -5.25 -14.64
N ALA A 52 -10.54 -5.28 -15.57
CA ALA A 52 -10.76 -5.23 -17.01
C ALA A 52 -11.16 -6.59 -17.62
N HIS A 53 -10.93 -7.70 -16.91
CA HIS A 53 -11.19 -9.04 -17.43
C HIS A 53 -12.70 -9.34 -17.56
N PRO A 54 -13.17 -10.01 -18.63
CA PRO A 54 -14.58 -10.39 -18.78
C PRO A 54 -15.10 -11.30 -17.66
N GLU A 55 -14.22 -12.14 -17.10
CA GLU A 55 -14.50 -13.07 -16.00
C GLU A 55 -13.98 -12.55 -14.65
N LYS A 56 -13.95 -11.23 -14.47
CA LYS A 56 -13.43 -10.59 -13.26
C LYS A 56 -14.03 -11.12 -11.95
N ASP A 57 -15.30 -11.50 -11.92
CA ASP A 57 -15.94 -11.98 -10.70
C ASP A 57 -15.34 -13.32 -10.24
N THR A 58 -14.94 -14.17 -11.19
CA THR A 58 -14.23 -15.43 -10.90
C THR A 58 -12.82 -15.14 -10.38
N LEU A 59 -12.09 -14.24 -11.04
CA LEU A 59 -10.75 -13.83 -10.61
C LEU A 59 -10.78 -13.21 -9.22
N ILE A 60 -11.72 -12.29 -8.97
CA ILE A 60 -11.94 -11.68 -7.66
C ILE A 60 -12.23 -12.78 -6.64
N MET A 61 -13.20 -13.67 -6.90
CA MET A 61 -13.57 -14.76 -5.99
C MET A 61 -12.37 -15.62 -5.59
N TYR A 62 -11.52 -15.97 -6.55
CA TYR A 62 -10.31 -16.75 -6.32
C TYR A 62 -9.08 -15.87 -6.46
N SER A 63 -8.95 -14.90 -5.56
CA SER A 63 -7.75 -14.05 -5.45
C SER A 63 -7.30 -13.92 -4.01
N TYR A 64 -6.00 -13.75 -3.83
CA TYR A 64 -5.44 -13.26 -2.58
C TYR A 64 -4.31 -12.26 -2.86
N MET A 65 -4.14 -11.30 -1.96
CA MET A 65 -3.11 -10.28 -2.08
C MET A 65 -1.70 -10.85 -1.82
N ARG A 66 -0.79 -10.51 -2.73
CA ARG A 66 0.63 -10.82 -2.72
C ARG A 66 1.47 -9.59 -2.39
N ASP A 67 1.03 -8.43 -2.89
CA ASP A 67 1.60 -7.12 -2.64
C ASP A 67 0.58 -6.02 -2.97
N ASP A 68 0.95 -4.74 -2.81
CA ASP A 68 0.25 -3.65 -3.51
C ASP A 68 0.85 -3.44 -4.92
N ASP A 69 0.18 -2.63 -5.74
CA ASP A 69 0.67 -2.14 -7.05
C ASP A 69 2.01 -1.37 -6.91
N GLY A 70 2.62 -1.33 -5.72
CA GLY A 70 3.85 -0.69 -5.31
C GLY A 70 5.12 -1.51 -5.46
N ALA A 71 5.08 -2.84 -5.39
CA ALA A 71 6.30 -3.65 -5.44
C ALA A 71 7.02 -3.58 -6.79
N ASP A 72 8.28 -3.15 -6.77
CA ASP A 72 9.12 -3.13 -7.94
C ASP A 72 9.71 -4.53 -8.15
N ALA A 73 9.30 -5.18 -9.24
CA ALA A 73 9.82 -6.47 -9.69
C ALA A 73 11.36 -6.51 -9.79
N SER A 74 12.00 -5.35 -9.98
CA SER A 74 13.45 -5.21 -10.10
C SER A 74 14.20 -5.15 -8.76
N ILE A 75 13.49 -4.84 -7.67
CA ILE A 75 14.04 -4.76 -6.30
C ILE A 75 13.89 -6.10 -5.58
N LEU A 76 12.89 -6.89 -5.96
CA LEU A 76 12.71 -8.24 -5.46
C LEU A 76 13.61 -9.18 -6.27
N SER A 77 14.71 -9.64 -5.63
CA SER A 77 15.67 -10.61 -6.21
C SER A 77 15.05 -11.93 -6.69
N SER A 78 13.75 -12.13 -6.44
CA SER A 78 12.91 -13.16 -7.04
C SER A 78 11.63 -12.53 -7.58
N LEU A 79 11.34 -12.73 -8.87
CA LEU A 79 10.07 -12.42 -9.56
C LEU A 79 8.79 -12.97 -8.87
N LYS A 80 8.96 -13.76 -7.80
CA LYS A 80 7.90 -14.40 -7.01
C LYS A 80 6.99 -13.42 -6.25
N TYR A 81 7.41 -12.17 -6.03
CA TYR A 81 6.66 -11.19 -5.20
C TYR A 81 6.34 -9.88 -5.92
N ALA A 82 6.55 -9.82 -7.24
CA ALA A 82 6.56 -8.60 -8.04
C ALA A 82 5.17 -8.02 -8.39
N VAL A 83 4.11 -8.56 -7.80
CA VAL A 83 2.77 -8.56 -8.39
C VAL A 83 1.69 -8.66 -7.34
N GLU A 84 0.55 -8.04 -7.62
CA GLU A 84 -0.45 -7.69 -6.60
C GLU A 84 -1.31 -8.87 -6.14
N PHE A 85 -1.85 -9.64 -7.10
CA PHE A 85 -2.80 -10.70 -6.83
C PHE A 85 -2.34 -11.99 -7.50
N ASP A 86 -2.36 -13.06 -6.72
CA ASP A 86 -2.40 -14.41 -7.26
C ASP A 86 -3.87 -14.80 -7.38
N SER A 87 -4.28 -15.18 -8.60
CA SER A 87 -5.67 -15.39 -8.94
C SER A 87 -5.82 -16.42 -10.05
N THR A 88 -6.99 -17.07 -10.15
CA THR A 88 -7.22 -18.07 -11.19
C THR A 88 -8.66 -18.09 -11.72
N LEU A 89 -8.80 -18.44 -12.99
CA LEU A 89 -10.09 -18.75 -13.61
C LEU A 89 -10.57 -20.18 -13.27
N ASP A 90 -9.67 -21.06 -12.79
CA ASP A 90 -9.98 -22.46 -12.54
C ASP A 90 -9.33 -22.96 -11.24
N ALA A 91 -9.99 -22.64 -10.12
CA ALA A 91 -9.62 -23.11 -8.78
C ALA A 91 -9.65 -24.65 -8.62
N SER A 92 -10.12 -25.42 -9.61
CA SER A 92 -10.01 -26.88 -9.54
C SER A 92 -8.59 -27.39 -9.85
N LYS A 93 -7.78 -26.59 -10.56
CA LYS A 93 -6.38 -26.90 -10.87
C LYS A 93 -5.44 -26.64 -9.68
N ASP A 94 -5.73 -25.60 -8.90
CA ASP A 94 -5.15 -25.40 -7.58
C ASP A 94 -6.25 -25.28 -6.52
N PRO A 95 -6.62 -26.40 -5.86
CA PRO A 95 -7.67 -26.39 -4.86
C PRO A 95 -7.33 -25.60 -3.59
N SER A 96 -6.14 -25.01 -3.49
CA SER A 96 -5.78 -24.11 -2.39
C SER A 96 -6.62 -22.82 -2.35
N PHE A 97 -7.14 -22.38 -3.50
CA PHE A 97 -8.08 -21.25 -3.59
C PHE A 97 -9.42 -21.49 -2.87
N TYR A 98 -9.66 -22.71 -2.33
CA TYR A 98 -10.82 -23.02 -1.50
C TYR A 98 -10.58 -22.87 0.01
N PHE A 99 -9.45 -22.30 0.46
CA PHE A 99 -9.29 -21.93 1.87
C PHE A 99 -10.26 -20.82 2.24
N ASN A 100 -11.16 -21.10 3.19
CA ASN A 100 -12.14 -20.12 3.66
C ASN A 100 -11.63 -19.32 4.86
N HIS A 101 -12.25 -18.16 5.03
CA HIS A 101 -12.00 -17.28 6.15
C HIS A 101 -12.67 -17.73 7.46
N SER A 102 -11.98 -17.55 8.59
CA SER A 102 -12.62 -17.42 9.90
C SER A 102 -11.94 -16.35 10.76
N CYS A 103 -12.72 -15.59 11.54
CA CYS A 103 -12.20 -14.65 12.54
C CYS A 103 -11.67 -15.37 13.81
N ALA A 104 -11.95 -16.66 13.96
CA ALA A 104 -11.33 -17.54 14.95
C ALA A 104 -10.80 -18.78 14.23
N PRO A 105 -9.75 -18.64 13.42
CA PRO A 105 -9.29 -19.71 12.54
C PRO A 105 -8.70 -20.87 13.32
N ASN A 106 -8.59 -22.03 12.67
CA ASN A 106 -7.88 -23.21 13.16
C ASN A 106 -6.57 -23.48 12.41
N CYS A 107 -6.21 -22.64 11.44
CA CYS A 107 -4.90 -22.63 10.80
C CYS A 107 -4.15 -21.31 10.99
N TRP A 108 -2.82 -21.39 10.91
CA TRP A 108 -1.90 -20.28 10.74
C TRP A 108 -1.48 -20.15 9.27
N PHE A 109 -1.33 -18.91 8.80
CA PHE A 109 -0.69 -18.60 7.52
C PHE A 109 0.80 -18.33 7.78
N ASN A 110 1.66 -19.33 7.61
CA ASN A 110 3.07 -19.25 7.99
C ASN A 110 3.91 -18.74 6.83
N ASN A 111 4.04 -17.41 6.75
CA ASN A 111 4.69 -16.73 5.63
C ASN A 111 4.03 -17.13 4.29
N ASP A 112 4.69 -16.86 3.18
CA ASP A 112 4.11 -17.00 1.84
C ASP A 112 4.17 -18.43 1.28
N ASP A 113 4.60 -19.39 2.08
CA ASP A 113 4.98 -20.73 1.58
C ASP A 113 4.20 -21.87 2.23
N THR A 114 3.57 -21.68 3.41
CA THR A 114 2.93 -22.79 4.13
C THR A 114 1.73 -22.38 4.99
N ILE A 115 0.79 -23.30 5.19
CA ILE A 115 -0.29 -23.19 6.19
C ILE A 115 -0.22 -24.42 7.10
N THR A 116 -0.32 -24.20 8.41
CA THR A 116 -0.36 -25.28 9.42
C THR A 116 -1.53 -25.12 10.38
N THR A 117 -1.93 -26.18 11.06
CA THR A 117 -2.93 -26.10 12.13
C THR A 117 -2.39 -25.34 13.34
N ARG A 118 -3.20 -24.46 13.94
CA ARG A 118 -2.82 -23.68 15.15
C ARG A 118 -3.24 -24.31 16.47
N ARG A 119 -4.03 -25.37 16.37
CA ARG A 119 -4.53 -26.22 17.46
C ARG A 119 -4.75 -27.61 16.89
N ASP A 120 -5.09 -28.57 17.73
CA ASP A 120 -5.63 -29.85 17.26
C ASP A 120 -6.94 -29.61 16.47
N VAL A 121 -7.10 -30.30 15.35
CA VAL A 121 -8.27 -30.24 14.46
C VAL A 121 -8.80 -31.65 14.25
N LYS A 122 -10.11 -31.85 14.43
CA LYS A 122 -10.75 -33.16 14.24
C LYS A 122 -11.04 -33.45 12.78
N GLN A 123 -11.05 -34.73 12.45
CA GLN A 123 -11.52 -35.21 11.15
C GLN A 123 -12.89 -34.58 10.82
N GLY A 124 -13.00 -34.04 9.61
CA GLY A 124 -14.23 -33.41 9.11
C GLY A 124 -14.43 -31.95 9.55
N GLU A 125 -13.59 -31.38 10.40
CA GLU A 125 -13.57 -29.92 10.63
C GLU A 125 -13.05 -29.18 9.40
N GLN A 126 -13.63 -28.01 9.12
CA GLN A 126 -13.16 -27.13 8.04
C GLN A 126 -11.87 -26.44 8.46
N LEU A 127 -10.90 -26.38 7.56
CA LEU A 127 -9.69 -25.59 7.74
C LEU A 127 -9.91 -24.16 7.26
N THR A 128 -9.56 -23.21 8.12
CA THR A 128 -9.75 -21.78 7.88
C THR A 128 -8.56 -20.99 8.40
N TYR A 129 -8.25 -19.88 7.74
CA TYR A 129 -7.28 -18.89 8.22
C TYR A 129 -7.92 -17.49 8.25
N ASP A 130 -7.28 -16.54 8.93
CA ASP A 130 -7.73 -15.15 8.93
C ASP A 130 -7.22 -14.44 7.68
N TYR A 131 -8.11 -14.01 6.76
CA TYR A 131 -7.71 -13.32 5.54
C TYR A 131 -6.98 -12.01 5.80
N ALA A 132 -7.15 -11.38 6.97
CA ALA A 132 -6.37 -10.20 7.30
C ALA A 132 -4.88 -10.51 7.60
N CYS A 133 -4.48 -11.78 7.59
CA CYS A 133 -3.08 -12.19 7.55
C CYS A 133 -2.45 -12.04 6.16
N THR A 134 -3.24 -11.83 5.10
CA THR A 134 -2.78 -11.69 3.71
C THR A 134 -3.26 -10.40 3.03
N GLU A 135 -4.41 -9.86 3.45
CA GLU A 135 -5.09 -8.75 2.79
C GLU A 135 -4.89 -7.40 3.51
N THR A 136 -4.91 -6.30 2.74
CA THR A 136 -5.02 -4.92 3.23
C THR A 136 -6.31 -4.27 2.75
N GLU A 137 -6.51 -3.00 3.07
CA GLU A 137 -7.67 -2.26 2.60
C GLU A 137 -7.77 -2.12 1.07
N SER A 138 -6.67 -2.37 0.34
CA SER A 138 -6.65 -2.41 -1.12
C SER A 138 -7.21 -3.72 -1.71
N SER A 139 -7.62 -4.68 -0.87
CA SER A 139 -8.16 -5.96 -1.30
C SER A 139 -9.35 -5.85 -2.25
N LEU A 140 -9.41 -6.78 -3.21
CA LEU A 140 -10.61 -6.99 -4.05
C LEU A 140 -11.80 -7.51 -3.23
N HIS A 141 -11.56 -8.04 -2.04
CA HIS A 141 -12.57 -8.54 -1.11
C HIS A 141 -13.01 -7.49 -0.08
N TYR A 142 -12.51 -6.25 -0.17
CA TYR A 142 -12.81 -5.21 0.82
C TYR A 142 -14.32 -5.00 0.95
N GLY A 143 -14.82 -5.04 2.18
CA GLY A 143 -16.24 -4.91 2.48
C GLY A 143 -17.03 -6.22 2.42
N MET A 144 -16.36 -7.36 2.21
CA MET A 144 -17.00 -8.68 2.24
C MET A 144 -17.73 -8.93 3.58
N GLN A 145 -18.97 -9.37 3.50
CA GLN A 145 -19.75 -9.80 4.67
C GLN A 145 -19.19 -11.12 5.20
N CYS A 146 -18.79 -11.13 6.47
CA CYS A 146 -18.20 -12.29 7.13
C CYS A 146 -19.28 -13.20 7.70
N LEU A 147 -19.33 -14.43 7.21
CA LEU A 147 -20.30 -15.45 7.62
C LEU A 147 -19.68 -16.56 8.50
N CYS A 148 -18.48 -16.34 9.04
CA CYS A 148 -17.71 -17.40 9.70
C CYS A 148 -18.30 -17.96 11.01
N GLY A 149 -19.30 -17.29 11.60
CA GLY A 149 -19.98 -17.75 12.82
C GLY A 149 -19.15 -17.72 14.10
N ALA A 150 -17.90 -17.25 14.07
CA ALA A 150 -17.06 -17.13 15.26
C ALA A 150 -17.68 -16.15 16.29
N ALA A 151 -17.50 -16.43 17.58
CA ALA A 151 -17.96 -15.52 18.65
C ALA A 151 -17.32 -14.12 18.57
N THR A 152 -16.13 -14.03 17.95
CA THR A 152 -15.38 -12.80 17.68
C THR A 152 -15.49 -12.35 16.23
N CYS A 153 -16.56 -12.73 15.52
CA CYS A 153 -16.77 -12.35 14.12
C CYS A 153 -16.75 -10.83 13.95
N ARG A 154 -16.00 -10.35 12.94
CA ARG A 154 -15.90 -8.92 12.58
C ARG A 154 -17.14 -8.38 11.87
N GLY A 155 -18.00 -9.25 11.37
CA GLY A 155 -19.17 -8.87 10.56
C GLY A 155 -18.82 -8.44 9.14
N VAL A 156 -17.90 -7.50 8.97
CA VAL A 156 -17.40 -7.04 7.67
C VAL A 156 -15.88 -7.09 7.65
N LEU A 157 -15.31 -7.64 6.57
CA LEU A 157 -13.87 -7.69 6.37
C LEU A 157 -13.40 -6.41 5.68
N THR A 158 -12.76 -5.53 6.46
CA THR A 158 -12.15 -4.28 5.97
C THR A 158 -10.64 -4.36 5.85
N PHE A 159 -10.02 -5.42 6.40
CA PHE A 159 -8.59 -5.73 6.29
C PHE A 159 -7.62 -4.67 6.85
N SER A 160 -8.08 -3.78 7.73
CA SER A 160 -7.21 -2.82 8.42
C SER A 160 -6.44 -3.39 9.61
N GLN A 161 -6.51 -4.71 9.83
CA GLN A 161 -5.94 -5.35 11.02
C GLN A 161 -4.41 -5.27 11.10
N TRP A 162 -3.72 -5.15 9.96
CA TRP A 162 -2.27 -4.96 9.94
C TRP A 162 -1.83 -3.66 10.65
N ARG A 163 -2.74 -2.67 10.78
CA ARG A 163 -2.51 -1.43 11.53
C ARG A 163 -2.64 -1.63 13.04
N ASN A 164 -3.25 -2.72 13.48
CA ASN A 164 -3.48 -3.03 14.88
C ASN A 164 -2.32 -3.87 15.44
N ARG A 165 -1.51 -3.27 16.33
CA ARG A 165 -0.39 -3.95 16.99
C ARG A 165 -0.78 -5.23 17.73
N ALA A 166 -1.94 -5.27 18.39
CA ALA A 166 -2.38 -6.46 19.09
C ALA A 166 -2.69 -7.61 18.13
N PHE A 167 -3.25 -7.31 16.95
CA PHE A 167 -3.46 -8.31 15.91
C PHE A 167 -2.13 -8.86 15.39
N ILE A 168 -1.17 -7.99 15.08
CA ILE A 168 0.14 -8.43 14.60
C ILE A 168 0.90 -9.23 15.65
N MET A 169 0.86 -8.83 16.91
CA MET A 169 1.46 -9.60 18.01
C MET A 169 0.81 -10.98 18.17
N ALA A 170 -0.52 -11.06 18.06
CA ALA A 170 -1.25 -12.33 18.16
C ALA A 170 -0.98 -13.28 16.98
N ASN A 171 -0.54 -12.74 15.83
CA ASN A 171 -0.23 -13.48 14.61
C ASN A 171 1.26 -13.37 14.23
N GLN A 172 2.15 -13.16 15.20
CA GLN A 172 3.57 -12.93 14.92
C GLN A 172 4.19 -14.15 14.21
N GLY A 173 4.77 -13.93 13.03
CA GLY A 173 5.30 -15.01 12.19
C GLY A 173 4.24 -15.82 11.44
N HIS A 174 2.97 -15.40 11.53
CA HIS A 174 1.79 -16.06 10.95
C HIS A 174 0.96 -15.09 10.08
N VAL A 175 1.66 -14.15 9.42
CA VAL A 175 1.13 -13.24 8.40
C VAL A 175 2.01 -13.34 7.15
N SER A 176 1.49 -12.92 6.00
CA SER A 176 2.27 -12.83 4.76
C SER A 176 3.44 -11.85 4.92
N GLN A 177 4.46 -11.99 4.07
CA GLN A 177 5.57 -11.01 4.09
C GLN A 177 5.06 -9.61 3.75
N TYR A 178 4.05 -9.51 2.88
CA TYR A 178 3.40 -8.26 2.54
C TYR A 178 2.81 -7.58 3.78
N ILE A 179 1.97 -8.26 4.55
CA ILE A 179 1.37 -7.70 5.77
C ILE A 179 2.44 -7.33 6.80
N ALA A 180 3.49 -8.14 6.94
CA ALA A 180 4.62 -7.81 7.80
C ALA A 180 5.36 -6.52 7.34
N ARG A 181 5.54 -6.31 6.03
CA ARG A 181 6.14 -5.09 5.46
C ARG A 181 5.24 -3.89 5.67
N LYS A 182 3.94 -3.98 5.38
CA LYS A 182 2.98 -2.88 5.60
C LYS A 182 3.00 -2.45 7.06
N HIS A 183 2.96 -3.39 8.01
CA HIS A 183 3.05 -3.07 9.43
C HIS A 183 4.38 -2.41 9.84
N ALA A 184 5.47 -2.70 9.11
CA ALA A 184 6.79 -2.18 9.39
C ALA A 184 7.04 -0.77 8.81
N GLU A 185 6.14 -0.24 7.97
CA GLU A 185 6.16 1.14 7.49
C GLU A 185 6.15 2.12 8.68
N ASN A 186 6.92 3.20 8.58
CA ASN A 186 7.03 4.21 9.63
C ASN A 186 6.07 5.37 9.41
N GLY A 187 5.77 5.65 8.15
CA GLY A 187 4.78 6.63 7.73
C GLY A 187 3.36 6.15 7.99
N TRP A 188 2.42 7.04 7.74
CA TRP A 188 1.00 6.73 7.83
C TRP A 188 0.30 7.19 6.56
N SER A 189 -0.63 6.38 6.06
CA SER A 189 -1.53 6.70 4.96
C SER A 189 -2.96 6.40 5.38
N ASP A 190 -3.90 7.23 4.93
CA ASP A 190 -5.32 7.04 5.16
C ASP A 190 -5.77 5.67 4.63
N PRO A 191 -6.59 4.90 5.34
CA PRO A 191 -7.06 3.61 4.83
C PRO A 191 -7.70 3.70 3.45
N ARG A 192 -8.34 4.83 3.11
CA ARG A 192 -9.01 5.10 1.83
C ARG A 192 -8.06 5.33 0.66
N VAL A 193 -6.74 5.26 0.86
CA VAL A 193 -5.76 5.35 -0.23
C VAL A 193 -5.12 4.00 -0.54
N GLU A 194 -4.72 3.83 -1.80
CA GLU A 194 -3.98 2.66 -2.31
C GLU A 194 -2.92 3.12 -3.33
N VAL A 195 -1.81 2.37 -3.40
CA VAL A 195 -0.84 2.54 -4.49
C VAL A 195 -1.42 1.91 -5.75
N ARG A 196 -1.26 2.55 -6.91
CA ARG A 196 -1.62 1.99 -8.22
C ARG A 196 -0.63 2.35 -9.30
N HIS A 197 -0.62 1.58 -10.38
CA HIS A 197 0.05 2.00 -11.63
C HIS A 197 -0.61 3.24 -12.25
N LYS A 198 0.22 4.12 -12.83
CA LYS A 198 -0.20 5.35 -13.49
C LYS A 198 0.05 5.27 -15.01
N GLY A 199 -1.03 5.06 -15.76
CA GLY A 199 -0.98 4.91 -17.22
C GLY A 199 -0.24 3.64 -17.65
N ASP A 200 0.29 3.65 -18.88
CA ASP A 200 0.97 2.48 -19.47
C ASP A 200 2.46 2.38 -19.06
N LYS A 201 2.96 3.33 -18.26
CA LYS A 201 4.35 3.38 -17.77
C LYS A 201 4.42 2.61 -16.46
N ALA A 202 5.58 2.01 -16.16
CA ALA A 202 5.89 1.41 -14.85
C ALA A 202 5.83 2.41 -13.65
N ALA A 203 5.45 3.67 -13.91
CA ALA A 203 5.25 4.69 -12.90
C ALA A 203 4.04 4.37 -12.02
N LYS A 204 4.13 4.77 -10.76
CA LYS A 204 3.15 4.47 -9.73
C LYS A 204 2.72 5.76 -9.06
N GLY A 205 1.57 5.73 -8.41
CA GLY A 205 1.03 6.85 -7.66
C GLY A 205 0.15 6.38 -6.52
N LEU A 206 -0.11 7.28 -5.59
CA LEU A 206 -1.09 7.09 -4.54
C LEU A 206 -2.46 7.58 -5.03
N PHE A 207 -3.51 6.81 -4.80
CA PHE A 207 -4.87 7.14 -5.25
C PHE A 207 -5.88 6.88 -4.14
N ALA A 208 -6.99 7.60 -4.14
CA ALA A 208 -8.16 7.15 -3.40
C ALA A 208 -8.61 5.79 -3.98
N ARG A 209 -8.94 4.83 -3.11
CA ARG A 209 -9.40 3.51 -3.57
C ARG A 209 -10.65 3.63 -4.45
N LEU A 210 -10.93 2.59 -5.22
CA LEU A 210 -12.09 2.58 -6.14
C LEU A 210 -13.44 2.39 -5.43
N GLN A 211 -13.46 1.93 -4.17
CA GLN A 211 -14.72 1.65 -3.48
C GLN A 211 -15.49 2.94 -3.13
N PRO A 212 -16.84 2.90 -3.08
CA PRO A 212 -17.66 4.09 -2.82
C PRO A 212 -17.39 4.77 -1.47
N ASP A 213 -16.84 4.04 -0.49
CA ASP A 213 -16.51 4.57 0.84
C ASP A 213 -15.16 5.30 0.89
N ALA A 214 -14.43 5.35 -0.23
CA ALA A 214 -13.09 5.92 -0.31
C ALA A 214 -13.06 7.43 -0.59
N ALA A 215 -14.20 8.12 -0.57
CA ALA A 215 -14.22 9.58 -0.69
C ALA A 215 -13.47 10.23 0.48
N ILE A 216 -12.63 11.21 0.17
CA ILE A 216 -11.84 11.96 1.17
C ILE A 216 -12.32 13.41 1.17
N ALA A 217 -12.69 13.93 2.34
CA ALA A 217 -13.21 15.28 2.45
C ALA A 217 -12.07 16.31 2.52
N ALA A 218 -12.30 17.51 2.00
CA ALA A 218 -11.39 18.63 2.20
C ALA A 218 -11.11 18.82 3.70
N GLY A 219 -9.83 18.94 4.07
CA GLY A 219 -9.38 19.05 5.45
C GLY A 219 -8.92 17.74 6.09
N ASP A 220 -9.28 16.59 5.53
CA ASP A 220 -8.82 15.29 6.04
C ASP A 220 -7.30 15.15 5.88
N THR A 221 -6.67 14.51 6.87
CA THR A 221 -5.27 14.10 6.75
C THR A 221 -5.18 12.86 5.86
N VAL A 222 -4.36 12.91 4.81
CA VAL A 222 -4.25 11.86 3.80
C VAL A 222 -3.03 10.98 4.03
N LEU A 223 -1.89 11.59 4.37
CA LEU A 223 -0.67 10.88 4.74
C LEU A 223 0.19 11.69 5.69
N VAL A 224 1.10 11.00 6.38
CA VAL A 224 2.14 11.58 7.24
C VAL A 224 3.46 10.92 6.88
N PHE A 225 4.40 11.71 6.38
CA PHE A 225 5.77 11.26 6.13
C PHE A 225 6.49 10.96 7.44
N SER A 226 7.41 10.01 7.40
CA SER A 226 8.19 9.59 8.56
C SER A 226 9.57 9.14 8.12
N GLY A 227 10.57 9.37 8.96
CA GLY A 227 11.94 8.98 8.67
C GLY A 227 12.95 9.72 9.52
N LYS A 228 14.21 9.73 9.07
CA LYS A 228 15.30 10.41 9.77
C LYS A 228 15.44 11.83 9.27
N ILE A 229 15.63 12.78 10.17
CA ILE A 229 16.02 14.15 9.80
C ILE A 229 17.55 14.22 9.68
N VAL A 230 18.02 14.76 8.56
CA VAL A 230 19.44 15.00 8.27
C VAL A 230 19.67 16.46 7.91
N HIS A 231 20.86 16.97 8.23
CA HIS A 231 21.27 18.32 7.86
C HIS A 231 21.77 18.34 6.40
N GLY A 232 21.67 19.50 5.73
CA GLY A 232 22.05 19.64 4.32
C GLY A 232 23.49 19.26 3.99
N ASP A 233 24.41 19.38 4.94
CA ASP A 233 25.80 18.92 4.74
C ASP A 233 25.88 17.39 4.61
N ASP A 234 25.03 16.67 5.32
CA ASP A 234 24.95 15.20 5.26
C ASP A 234 24.20 14.71 4.00
N MET A 235 23.38 15.56 3.38
CA MET A 235 22.74 15.25 2.08
C MET A 235 23.76 15.13 0.92
N THR A 236 25.01 15.57 1.13
CA THR A 236 26.06 15.53 0.11
C THR A 236 27.08 14.39 0.31
N VAL A 237 27.00 13.68 1.45
CA VAL A 237 27.99 12.66 1.84
C VAL A 237 27.29 11.41 2.35
N GLY A 238 27.49 10.29 1.67
CA GLY A 238 27.08 8.98 2.17
C GLY A 238 25.57 8.71 2.16
N ILE A 239 24.78 9.58 1.51
CA ILE A 239 23.37 9.31 1.19
C ILE A 239 23.28 8.44 -0.06
N SER A 240 22.41 7.43 -0.04
CA SER A 240 22.10 6.63 -1.22
C SER A 240 21.29 7.45 -2.23
N LYS A 241 21.31 7.02 -3.50
CA LYS A 241 20.46 7.63 -4.56
C LYS A 241 18.98 7.65 -4.14
N ARG A 242 18.52 6.58 -3.52
CA ARG A 242 17.15 6.42 -3.05
C ARG A 242 16.80 7.39 -1.94
N GLU A 243 17.63 7.46 -0.90
CA GLU A 243 17.38 8.39 0.21
C GLU A 243 17.32 9.84 -0.28
N PHE A 244 18.09 10.16 -1.32
CA PHE A 244 18.03 11.46 -1.99
C PHE A 244 16.71 11.66 -2.76
N GLU A 245 16.36 10.72 -3.66
CA GLU A 245 15.14 10.79 -4.49
C GLU A 245 13.85 10.80 -3.66
N MET A 246 13.85 10.15 -2.50
CA MET A 246 12.71 10.08 -1.58
C MET A 246 12.81 11.07 -0.41
N SER A 247 13.69 12.07 -0.50
CA SER A 247 13.83 13.07 0.55
C SER A 247 12.74 14.14 0.49
N LEU A 248 12.32 14.61 1.67
CA LEU A 248 11.40 15.73 1.83
C LEU A 248 12.08 16.84 2.63
N GLN A 249 12.16 18.05 2.09
CA GLN A 249 12.67 19.17 2.87
C GLN A 249 11.63 19.57 3.93
N VAL A 250 12.03 19.55 5.20
CA VAL A 250 11.11 19.82 6.33
C VAL A 250 11.37 21.16 7.01
N ALA A 251 12.57 21.72 6.82
CA ALA A 251 13.01 23.01 7.31
C ALA A 251 14.24 23.51 6.50
N PRO A 252 14.66 24.79 6.65
CA PRO A 252 15.87 25.27 5.98
C PRO A 252 17.07 24.42 6.39
N ARG A 253 17.80 23.92 5.38
CA ARG A 253 18.94 23.00 5.54
C ARG A 253 18.62 21.66 6.24
N HIS A 254 17.36 21.22 6.29
CA HIS A 254 17.01 19.93 6.89
C HIS A 254 16.03 19.14 6.01
N TRP A 255 16.36 17.86 5.80
CA TRP A 255 15.55 16.92 5.02
C TRP A 255 15.15 15.74 5.89
N GLN A 256 13.91 15.30 5.75
CA GLN A 256 13.51 13.95 6.12
C GLN A 256 13.92 13.01 4.98
N ILE A 257 14.61 11.94 5.33
CA ILE A 257 14.95 10.83 4.43
C ILE A 257 14.24 9.56 4.93
N PRO A 258 14.01 8.55 4.07
CA PRO A 258 13.40 7.28 4.47
C PRO A 258 14.06 6.68 5.72
N ALA A 259 13.26 5.98 6.53
CA ALA A 259 13.76 5.34 7.73
C ALA A 259 14.78 4.23 7.41
N TRP A 260 15.78 4.03 8.29
CA TRP A 260 16.95 3.16 8.13
C TRP A 260 16.61 1.66 8.13
N LYS A 261 15.87 1.17 7.13
CA LYS A 261 15.57 -0.26 6.98
C LYS A 261 15.75 -0.73 5.55
N GLY A 262 17.01 -0.91 5.17
CA GLY A 262 17.41 -1.51 3.90
C GLY A 262 17.23 -0.56 2.73
N ASP A 263 18.14 -0.64 1.77
CA ASP A 263 18.25 0.31 0.66
C ASP A 263 17.10 0.21 -0.36
N ASP A 264 16.04 -0.55 -0.07
CA ASP A 264 15.09 -1.09 -1.05
C ASP A 264 13.60 -1.00 -0.66
N VAL A 265 13.22 -0.54 0.55
CA VAL A 265 11.81 -0.53 1.01
C VAL A 265 11.12 0.82 0.80
N ILE A 266 10.19 0.90 -0.17
CA ILE A 266 9.39 2.13 -0.44
C ILE A 266 8.15 2.08 0.46
N GLU A 267 7.87 3.15 1.20
CA GLU A 267 6.67 3.20 2.05
C GLU A 267 5.46 3.75 1.29
N THR A 268 4.24 3.46 1.72
CA THR A 268 3.04 3.96 1.02
C THR A 268 3.05 5.48 0.77
N PRO A 269 3.44 6.33 1.75
CA PRO A 269 3.42 7.78 1.56
C PRO A 269 4.38 8.30 0.48
N ASP A 270 5.42 7.53 0.15
CA ASP A 270 6.45 7.89 -0.83
C ASP A 270 5.90 7.95 -2.26
N TYR A 271 4.76 7.32 -2.54
CA TYR A 271 4.13 7.30 -3.87
C TYR A 271 3.28 8.55 -4.17
N VAL A 272 3.32 9.60 -3.34
CA VAL A 272 2.61 10.86 -3.63
C VAL A 272 3.31 11.64 -4.74
N ASN A 273 2.61 11.83 -5.85
CA ASN A 273 3.16 12.46 -7.04
C ASN A 273 2.93 13.97 -7.09
N HIS A 274 3.62 14.60 -8.04
CA HIS A 274 3.40 15.99 -8.41
C HIS A 274 2.10 16.21 -9.20
N SER A 275 1.39 17.30 -8.89
CA SER A 275 0.44 17.94 -9.80
C SER A 275 0.51 19.46 -9.68
N CYS A 276 0.41 20.17 -10.82
CA CYS A 276 0.25 21.64 -10.84
C CYS A 276 -1.17 22.09 -10.46
N ASP A 277 -2.11 21.16 -10.30
CA ASP A 277 -3.43 21.37 -9.70
C ASP A 277 -3.67 20.26 -8.67
N PRO A 278 -3.06 20.36 -7.48
CA PRO A 278 -2.94 19.24 -6.57
C PRO A 278 -4.25 18.93 -5.84
N SER A 279 -4.42 17.66 -5.48
CA SER A 279 -5.52 17.23 -4.59
C SER A 279 -5.28 17.60 -3.12
N CYS A 280 -4.01 17.74 -2.74
CA CYS A 280 -3.56 17.85 -1.37
C CYS A 280 -2.51 18.96 -1.22
N GLY A 281 -2.20 19.30 0.03
CA GLY A 281 -1.10 20.18 0.37
C GLY A 281 -0.64 20.00 1.80
N MET A 282 0.34 20.81 2.21
CA MET A 282 1.04 20.61 3.48
C MET A 282 0.28 21.26 4.64
N LYS A 283 -0.16 20.43 5.59
CA LYS A 283 -0.73 20.87 6.86
C LYS A 283 0.35 21.37 7.81
N ASP A 284 1.47 20.66 7.84
CA ASP A 284 2.71 20.98 8.55
C ASP A 284 3.91 20.48 7.75
N SER A 285 5.10 20.32 8.35
CA SER A 285 6.31 19.92 7.62
C SER A 285 6.28 18.47 7.10
N VAL A 286 5.42 17.60 7.62
CA VAL A 286 5.38 16.17 7.24
C VAL A 286 3.96 15.62 7.02
N THR A 287 2.92 16.35 7.42
CA THR A 287 1.53 15.94 7.25
C THR A 287 0.93 16.55 5.98
N VAL A 288 0.36 15.70 5.15
CA VAL A 288 -0.38 16.09 3.94
C VAL A 288 -1.89 16.00 4.22
N MET A 289 -2.63 17.02 3.79
CA MET A 289 -4.08 17.10 3.92
C MET A 289 -4.75 17.36 2.57
N ALA A 290 -5.97 16.87 2.41
CA ALA A 290 -6.81 17.18 1.25
C ALA A 290 -7.17 18.67 1.27
N ILE A 291 -6.97 19.37 0.14
CA ILE A 291 -7.31 20.80 0.01
C ILE A 291 -8.66 21.03 -0.69
N ARG A 292 -9.23 19.94 -1.20
CA ARG A 292 -10.55 19.82 -1.82
C ARG A 292 -11.07 18.41 -1.56
N ASP A 293 -12.35 18.17 -1.83
CA ASP A 293 -12.88 16.82 -1.84
C ASP A 293 -12.20 15.99 -2.94
N ILE A 294 -11.92 14.73 -2.64
CA ILE A 294 -11.23 13.76 -3.51
C ILE A 294 -12.19 12.59 -3.73
N ALA A 295 -12.50 12.32 -4.99
CA ALA A 295 -13.40 11.23 -5.35
C ALA A 295 -12.66 9.88 -5.33
N PRO A 296 -13.38 8.75 -5.11
CA PRO A 296 -12.82 7.42 -5.34
C PRO A 296 -12.13 7.33 -6.71
N GLY A 297 -10.89 6.84 -6.71
CA GLY A 297 -10.06 6.73 -7.91
C GLY A 297 -9.23 7.96 -8.28
N ASP A 298 -9.44 9.13 -7.67
CA ASP A 298 -8.59 10.31 -7.90
C ASP A 298 -7.16 10.08 -7.38
N GLU A 299 -6.17 10.67 -8.05
CA GLU A 299 -4.77 10.63 -7.62
C GLU A 299 -4.51 11.59 -6.47
N ILE A 300 -3.85 11.08 -5.43
CA ILE A 300 -3.31 11.86 -4.34
C ILE A 300 -2.00 12.51 -4.80
N THR A 301 -2.03 13.82 -4.92
CA THR A 301 -0.94 14.65 -5.43
C THR A 301 -0.72 15.89 -4.59
N ILE A 302 0.52 16.33 -4.50
CA ILE A 302 0.94 17.64 -3.98
C ILE A 302 1.66 18.44 -5.08
N ASP A 303 1.79 19.74 -4.89
CA ASP A 303 2.70 20.54 -5.71
C ASP A 303 4.07 20.57 -5.03
N TYR A 304 5.14 20.16 -5.71
CA TYR A 304 6.47 20.06 -5.10
C TYR A 304 7.04 21.42 -4.68
N ALA A 305 6.51 22.52 -5.22
CA ALA A 305 6.82 23.87 -4.73
C ALA A 305 6.41 24.10 -3.26
N MET A 306 5.49 23.28 -2.73
CA MET A 306 5.06 23.36 -1.33
C MET A 306 6.17 22.96 -0.34
N VAL A 307 7.17 22.21 -0.80
CA VAL A 307 8.13 21.49 0.07
C VAL A 307 9.58 21.67 -0.34
N ASN A 308 9.91 22.57 -1.28
CA ASN A 308 11.29 22.75 -1.75
C ASN A 308 11.64 24.23 -1.83
N ASP A 309 12.82 24.62 -1.31
CA ASP A 309 13.36 25.98 -1.45
C ASP A 309 14.45 26.13 -2.52
N GLY A 310 14.89 25.03 -3.12
CA GLY A 310 15.96 24.96 -4.12
C GLY A 310 17.36 24.82 -3.55
N ALA A 311 17.53 24.74 -2.23
CA ALA A 311 18.84 24.61 -1.61
C ALA A 311 19.58 23.34 -2.03
N ILE A 312 18.87 22.22 -2.20
CA ILE A 312 19.48 20.94 -2.54
C ILE A 312 20.12 20.94 -3.93
N ALA A 313 19.48 21.60 -4.91
CA ALA A 313 20.00 21.77 -6.26
C ALA A 313 21.28 22.62 -6.29
N ALA A 314 21.46 23.53 -5.33
CA ALA A 314 22.68 24.31 -5.19
C ALA A 314 23.80 23.54 -4.46
N MET A 315 23.47 22.49 -3.71
CA MET A 315 24.41 21.72 -2.89
C MET A 315 24.89 20.42 -3.56
N THR A 316 24.18 19.91 -4.57
CA THR A 316 24.58 18.67 -5.26
C THR A 316 24.98 18.92 -6.72
N SER A 317 25.99 18.20 -7.19
CA SER A 317 26.42 18.21 -8.59
C SER A 317 25.63 17.23 -9.47
N THR A 318 24.68 16.49 -8.88
CA THR A 318 24.11 15.25 -9.44
C THR A 318 22.68 15.39 -9.94
N GLY A 319 22.00 16.52 -9.74
CA GLY A 319 20.67 16.71 -10.29
C GLY A 319 19.96 17.93 -9.73
N SER A 320 19.24 18.62 -10.59
CA SER A 320 18.22 19.58 -10.18
C SER A 320 16.93 18.81 -9.90
N ASP A 321 16.13 19.18 -8.91
CA ASP A 321 14.75 18.68 -8.76
C ASP A 321 13.80 19.23 -9.86
N ALA A 322 14.37 19.74 -10.95
CA ALA A 322 13.64 20.18 -12.12
C ALA A 322 13.35 19.01 -13.04
N PHE A 323 12.13 18.97 -13.57
CA PHE A 323 11.70 17.94 -14.52
C PHE A 323 10.60 18.48 -15.44
N ASP A 324 10.45 17.85 -16.60
CA ASP A 324 9.35 18.12 -17.52
C ASP A 324 8.06 17.54 -16.94
N CYS A 325 7.05 18.38 -16.78
CA CYS A 325 5.81 18.04 -16.10
C CYS A 325 4.79 17.44 -17.06
N GLU A 326 4.44 16.17 -16.82
CA GLU A 326 3.39 15.45 -17.54
C GLU A 326 2.12 15.26 -16.69
N CYS A 327 1.85 16.13 -15.70
CA CYS A 327 0.73 15.94 -14.76
C CYS A 327 -0.66 16.01 -15.40
N GLY A 328 -0.78 16.55 -16.62
CA GLY A 328 -2.03 16.61 -17.38
C GLY A 328 -3.07 17.63 -16.89
N SER A 329 -2.80 18.36 -15.80
CA SER A 329 -3.71 19.41 -15.32
C SER A 329 -3.83 20.57 -16.31
N ALA A 330 -4.98 21.26 -16.33
CA ALA A 330 -5.20 22.44 -17.16
C ALA A 330 -4.25 23.60 -16.82
N ASN A 331 -3.71 23.60 -15.60
CA ASN A 331 -2.74 24.58 -15.11
C ASN A 331 -1.30 24.05 -15.14
N CYS A 332 -1.01 23.03 -15.96
CA CYS A 332 0.33 22.45 -16.04
C CYS A 332 1.37 23.52 -16.43
N ARG A 333 2.44 23.63 -15.63
CA ARG A 333 3.56 24.55 -15.89
C ARG A 333 4.48 24.07 -17.02
N GLY A 334 4.36 22.82 -17.46
CA GLY A 334 5.24 22.20 -18.46
C GLY A 334 6.62 21.83 -17.92
N GLN A 335 7.21 22.67 -17.06
CA GLN A 335 8.46 22.39 -16.37
C GLN A 335 8.33 22.77 -14.90
N ILE A 336 8.77 21.89 -14.01
CA ILE A 336 8.86 22.17 -12.57
C ILE A 336 10.28 22.59 -12.24
N THR A 337 10.44 23.58 -11.38
CA THR A 337 11.76 23.98 -10.87
C THR A 337 11.80 23.98 -9.34
N PRO A 338 12.99 23.81 -8.74
CA PRO A 338 13.15 23.85 -7.28
C PRO A 338 12.80 25.22 -6.66
N THR A 339 12.67 26.26 -7.48
CA THR A 339 12.38 27.64 -7.03
C THR A 339 10.95 28.10 -7.34
N ASP A 340 10.08 27.20 -7.81
CA ASP A 340 8.71 27.55 -8.19
C ASP A 340 7.87 28.14 -7.05
N TRP A 341 8.26 27.90 -5.79
CA TRP A 341 7.64 28.55 -4.62
C TRP A 341 7.67 30.08 -4.69
N GLN A 342 8.56 30.67 -5.50
CA GLN A 342 8.68 32.12 -5.71
C GLN A 342 7.62 32.69 -6.67
N LEU A 343 6.92 31.84 -7.43
CA LEU A 343 5.95 32.26 -8.42
C LEU A 343 4.72 32.92 -7.76
N PRO A 344 4.41 34.20 -8.06
CA PRO A 344 3.31 34.92 -7.41
C PRO A 344 1.95 34.25 -7.60
N GLU A 345 1.70 33.65 -8.77
CA GLU A 345 0.47 32.95 -9.07
C GLU A 345 0.30 31.67 -8.24
N LEU A 346 1.39 30.96 -7.93
CA LEU A 346 1.34 29.79 -7.05
C LEU A 346 1.12 30.21 -5.60
N GLN A 347 1.81 31.25 -5.14
CA GLN A 347 1.61 31.81 -3.81
C GLN A 347 0.14 32.24 -3.60
N ALA A 348 -0.47 32.88 -4.60
CA ALA A 348 -1.86 33.30 -4.53
C ALA A 348 -2.86 32.13 -4.52
N ARG A 349 -2.58 31.04 -5.26
CA ARG A 349 -3.52 29.93 -5.43
C ARG A 349 -3.39 28.85 -4.34
N ILE A 350 -2.17 28.51 -3.95
CA ILE A 350 -1.86 27.38 -3.07
C ILE A 350 -0.88 27.72 -1.93
N GLY A 351 -0.49 28.99 -1.77
CA GLY A 351 0.48 29.41 -0.74
C GLY A 351 0.03 29.11 0.70
N ASP A 352 -1.28 29.07 0.96
CA ASP A 352 -1.84 28.64 2.24
C ASP A 352 -1.58 27.17 2.57
N TYR A 353 -1.18 26.37 1.58
CA TYR A 353 -0.85 24.95 1.71
C TYR A 353 0.64 24.65 1.54
N PHE A 354 1.48 25.69 1.48
CA PHE A 354 2.93 25.52 1.56
C PHE A 354 3.33 24.99 2.95
N SER A 355 4.42 24.23 3.00
CA SER A 355 5.01 23.82 4.26
C SER A 355 5.40 25.06 5.11
N PRO A 356 5.48 24.93 6.44
CA PRO A 356 5.73 26.08 7.32
C PRO A 356 6.98 26.89 6.93
N PHE A 357 8.08 26.23 6.57
CA PHE A 357 9.32 26.94 6.23
C PHE A 357 9.23 27.68 4.90
N VAL A 358 8.55 27.13 3.89
CA VAL A 358 8.35 27.82 2.60
C VAL A 358 7.44 29.04 2.78
N LYS A 359 6.39 28.95 3.61
CA LYS A 359 5.58 30.12 3.99
C LYS A 359 6.42 31.24 4.60
N ASP A 360 7.38 30.89 5.45
CA ASP A 360 8.28 31.87 6.06
C ASP A 360 9.26 32.48 5.04
N LEU A 361 9.70 31.73 4.03
CA LEU A 361 10.51 32.26 2.93
C LEU A 361 9.72 33.28 2.10
N VAL A 362 8.47 32.98 1.76
CA VAL A 362 7.57 33.91 1.05
C VAL A 362 7.34 35.20 1.85
N ARG A 363 7.09 35.11 3.16
CA ARG A 363 6.94 36.29 4.02
C ARG A 363 8.20 37.16 4.03
N LYS A 364 9.39 36.54 4.11
CA LYS A 364 10.67 37.26 4.12
C LYS A 364 10.98 37.94 2.79
N SER A 365 10.65 37.32 1.66
CA SER A 365 10.88 37.92 0.34
C SER A 365 9.98 39.14 0.11
N GLN A 366 8.74 39.12 0.61
CA GLN A 366 7.81 40.25 0.55
C GLN A 366 8.28 41.44 1.40
N ILE A 367 8.88 41.19 2.57
CA ILE A 367 9.45 42.25 3.43
C ILE A 367 10.73 42.86 2.82
N SER A 368 11.47 42.05 2.04
CA SER A 368 12.75 42.45 1.44
C SER A 368 12.61 43.13 0.07
N SER A 369 11.38 43.24 -0.45
CA SER A 369 11.10 43.92 -1.72
C SER A 369 10.89 45.42 -1.44
N PRO A 370 11.71 46.32 -2.02
CA PRO A 370 11.70 47.76 -1.71
C PRO A 370 10.44 48.50 -2.16
#